data_AF-A0A8J6CUV9-F1
#
_entry.id   AF-A0A8J6CUV9-F1
#
_cell.length_a   1.000
_cell.length_b   1.000
_cell.length_c   1.000
_cell.angle_alpha   90.00
_cell.angle_beta   90.00
_cell.angle_gamma   90.00
#
_symmetry.space_group_name_H-M   'P 1'
#
loop_
_entity.id
_entity.type
_entity.pdbx_description
1 polymer ?
#
loop_
_entity_poly.entity_id
_entity_poly.type
_entity_poly.pdbx_seq_one_letter_code
_entity_poly.pdbx_strand_id
1 'polypeptide(L)'
;MVATRFKIEKFDGETNSNLWQVQMMAILVQSDLKKVVTGKKPENLNKTEWEELDEKALSAIQLCLVNTVLQEVLMEKTHLPCGKG
;
A
#
# COMPACT_ATOMS: atom_id res chain seq x y z
N MET A 1 -10.58 12.38 13.92
CA MET A 1 -9.86 11.10 13.79
C MET A 1 -8.39 11.35 14.13
N VAL A 2 -7.87 10.70 15.16
CA VAL A 2 -6.43 10.77 15.47
C VAL A 2 -5.73 9.98 14.37
N ALA A 3 -5.02 10.68 13.49
CA ALA A 3 -4.06 10.03 12.62
C ALA A 3 -2.99 9.43 13.54
N THR A 4 -3.05 8.11 13.75
CA THR A 4 -2.00 7.40 14.47
C THR A 4 -0.74 7.50 13.62
N ARG A 5 0.07 8.52 13.89
CA ARG A 5 1.36 8.75 13.24
C ARG A 5 2.31 7.67 13.74
N PHE A 6 2.25 6.49 13.12
CA PHE A 6 3.30 5.50 13.30
C PHE A 6 4.58 6.12 12.78
N LYS A 7 5.58 6.26 13.66
CA LYS A 7 6.91 6.76 13.32
C LYS A 7 7.67 5.61 12.65
N ILE A 8 7.17 5.16 11.51
CA ILE A 8 7.83 4.17 10.66
C ILE A 8 8.76 4.92 9.73
N GLU A 9 9.97 4.39 9.61
CA GLU A 9 10.96 4.92 8.68
C GLU A 9 10.44 4.68 7.26
N LYS A 10 10.55 5.71 6.42
CA LYS A 10 10.11 5.59 5.04
C LYS A 10 11.03 4.61 4.31
N PHE A 11 10.46 3.70 3.54
CA PHE A 11 11.26 2.79 2.73
C PHE A 11 11.94 3.53 1.61
N ASP A 12 13.26 3.43 1.58
CA ASP A 12 14.16 4.02 0.59
C ASP A 12 14.74 3.00 -0.39
N GLY A 13 14.41 1.73 -0.24
CA GLY A 13 14.96 0.64 -1.06
C GLY A 13 16.25 0.02 -0.49
N GLU A 14 16.96 0.72 0.40
CA GLU A 14 18.17 0.24 1.08
C GLU A 14 17.86 -0.30 2.48
N THR A 15 16.77 0.17 3.08
CA THR A 15 16.23 -0.34 4.35
C THR A 15 15.97 -1.84 4.24
N ASN A 16 16.25 -2.59 5.32
CA ASN A 16 15.93 -4.01 5.41
C ASN A 16 14.47 -4.29 5.01
N SER A 17 14.26 -4.79 3.79
CA SER A 17 12.91 -4.96 3.20
C SER A 17 12.00 -5.83 4.05
N ASN A 18 12.57 -6.81 4.75
CA ASN A 18 11.85 -7.67 5.69
C ASN A 18 11.34 -6.90 6.93
N LEU A 19 12.16 -6.00 7.49
CA LEU A 19 11.76 -5.20 8.65
C LEU A 19 10.68 -4.20 8.27
N TRP A 20 10.85 -3.52 7.14
CA TRP A 20 9.86 -2.58 6.65
C TRP A 20 8.53 -3.27 6.30
N GLN A 21 8.56 -4.47 5.69
CA GLN A 21 7.34 -5.25 5.46
C GLN A 21 6.59 -5.58 6.76
N VAL A 22 7.31 -6.01 7.81
CA VAL A 22 6.70 -6.34 9.10
C VAL A 22 6.04 -5.08 9.72
N GLN A 23 6.72 -3.94 9.66
CA GLN A 23 6.19 -2.66 10.14
C GLN A 23 4.98 -2.19 9.34
N MET A 24 5.04 -2.29 8.01
CA MET A 24 3.93 -1.96 7.11
C MET A 24 2.71 -2.86 7.38
N MET A 25 2.93 -4.17 7.51
CA MET A 25 1.86 -5.11 7.83
C MET A 25 1.20 -4.80 9.18
N ALA A 26 1.97 -4.34 10.17
CA ALA A 26 1.41 -3.87 11.45
C ALA A 26 0.56 -2.60 11.32
N ILE A 27 0.90 -1.65 10.44
CA ILE A 27 0.05 -0.47 10.16
C ILE A 27 -1.27 -0.91 9.54
N LEU A 28 -1.20 -1.76 8.51
CA LEU A 28 -2.38 -2.21 7.77
C LEU A 28 -3.31 -3.02 8.66
N VAL A 29 -2.78 -3.85 9.57
CA VAL A 29 -3.58 -4.55 10.58
C VAL A 29 -4.25 -3.58 11.55
N GLN A 30 -3.54 -2.56 12.04
CA GLN A 30 -4.10 -1.55 12.93
C GLN A 30 -5.15 -0.65 12.26
N SER A 31 -5.15 -0.60 10.93
CA SER A 31 -6.12 0.16 10.13
C SER A 31 -7.29 -0.70 9.66
N ASP A 32 -7.45 -1.93 10.19
CA ASP A 32 -8.44 -2.92 9.78
C ASP A 32 -8.32 -3.36 8.29
N LEU A 33 -7.19 -3.09 7.66
CA LEU A 33 -6.89 -3.41 6.26
C LEU A 33 -6.27 -4.79 6.07
N LYS A 34 -6.14 -5.60 7.12
CA LYS A 34 -5.60 -6.97 7.05
C LYS A 34 -6.24 -7.81 5.92
N LYS A 35 -7.55 -7.64 5.71
CA LYS A 35 -8.30 -8.35 4.66
C LYS A 35 -7.83 -7.96 3.26
N VAL A 36 -7.54 -6.67 3.04
CA VAL A 36 -7.00 -6.16 1.78
C VAL A 36 -5.61 -6.71 1.51
N VAL A 37 -4.75 -6.77 2.54
CA VAL A 37 -3.39 -7.31 2.42
C VAL A 37 -3.37 -8.76 1.95
N THR A 38 -4.37 -9.55 2.32
CA THR A 38 -4.48 -10.95 1.86
C THR A 38 -4.90 -11.07 0.39
N GLY A 39 -5.24 -9.97 -0.29
CA GLY A 39 -5.65 -9.93 -1.70
C GLY A 39 -7.01 -10.57 -1.99
N LYS A 40 -7.67 -11.14 -0.98
CA LYS A 40 -8.93 -11.86 -1.13
C LYS A 40 -10.10 -10.99 -0.70
N LYS A 41 -10.87 -10.50 -1.67
CA LYS A 41 -12.15 -9.85 -1.40
C LYS A 41 -13.09 -10.85 -0.73
N PRO A 42 -13.60 -10.58 0.48
CA PRO A 42 -14.58 -11.46 1.09
C PRO A 42 -15.95 -11.29 0.40
N GLU A 43 -16.73 -12.37 0.37
CA GLU A 43 -18.01 -12.42 -0.37
C GLU A 43 -19.06 -11.46 0.21
N ASN A 44 -18.95 -11.17 1.50
CA ASN A 44 -19.86 -10.29 2.24
C ASN A 44 -19.51 -8.79 2.14
N LEU A 45 -18.43 -8.40 1.45
CA LEU A 45 -18.11 -6.99 1.18
C LEU A 45 -18.56 -6.59 -0.21
N ASN A 46 -19.18 -5.41 -0.30
CA ASN A 46 -19.57 -4.86 -1.59
C ASN A 46 -18.32 -4.40 -2.37
N LYS A 47 -18.47 -4.24 -3.70
CA LYS A 47 -17.34 -3.88 -4.57
C LYS A 47 -16.76 -2.52 -4.22
N THR A 48 -17.61 -1.52 -3.97
CA THR A 48 -17.21 -0.15 -3.64
C THR A 48 -16.48 -0.07 -2.31
N GLU A 49 -16.99 -0.74 -1.26
CA GLU A 49 -16.33 -0.86 0.05
C GLU A 49 -14.97 -1.54 -0.08
N TRP A 50 -14.87 -2.57 -0.93
CA TRP A 50 -13.59 -3.22 -1.20
C TRP A 50 -12.60 -2.28 -1.89
N GLU A 51 -13.04 -1.55 -2.92
CA GLU A 51 -12.22 -0.56 -3.62
C GLU A 51 -11.76 0.58 -2.68
N GLU A 52 -12.62 1.05 -1.78
CA GLU A 52 -12.24 2.06 -0.77
C GLU A 52 -11.20 1.53 0.22
N LEU A 53 -11.30 0.26 0.62
CA LEU A 53 -10.31 -0.37 1.49
C LEU A 53 -8.99 -0.61 0.76
N ASP A 54 -9.05 -0.98 -0.53
CA ASP A 54 -7.88 -1.13 -1.41
C ASP A 54 -7.14 0.20 -1.60
N GLU A 55 -7.87 1.29 -1.89
CA GLU A 55 -7.31 2.63 -2.03
C GLU A 55 -6.70 3.14 -0.71
N LYS A 56 -7.33 2.83 0.44
CA LYS A 56 -6.76 3.15 1.77
C LYS A 56 -5.46 2.39 2.03
N ALA A 57 -5.39 1.11 1.66
CA ALA A 57 -4.17 0.32 1.81
C ALA A 57 -3.05 0.85 0.90
N LEU A 58 -3.38 1.16 -0.35
CA LEU A 58 -2.46 1.76 -1.30
C LEU A 58 -1.90 3.10 -0.77
N SER A 59 -2.79 3.97 -0.27
CA SER A 59 -2.42 5.27 0.30
C SER A 59 -1.50 5.11 1.51
N ALA A 60 -1.80 4.17 2.41
CA ALA A 60 -0.95 3.88 3.57
C ALA A 60 0.45 3.41 3.18
N ILE A 61 0.53 2.54 2.16
CA ILE A 61 1.80 2.06 1.60
C ILE A 61 2.59 3.24 1.02
N GLN A 62 1.98 4.04 0.15
CA GLN A 62 2.61 5.20 -0.50
C GLN A 62 3.14 6.23 0.50
N LEU A 63 2.42 6.49 1.60
CA LEU A 63 2.85 7.41 2.65
C LEU A 63 4.09 6.94 3.42
N CYS A 64 4.37 5.64 3.41
CA CYS A 64 5.54 5.04 4.05
C CYS A 64 6.69 4.79 3.06
N LEU A 65 6.60 5.30 1.83
CA LEU A 65 7.70 5.31 0.85
C LEU A 65 8.37 6.68 0.84
N VAL A 66 9.66 6.71 0.50
CA VAL A 66 10.33 7.96 0.11
C VAL A 66 9.92 8.38 -1.30
N ASN A 67 10.09 9.65 -1.64
CA ASN A 67 9.67 10.19 -2.93
C ASN A 67 10.36 9.50 -4.12
N THR A 68 11.62 9.10 -3.98
CA THR A 68 12.38 8.42 -5.07
C THR A 68 11.75 7.06 -5.40
N VAL A 69 11.49 6.23 -4.38
CA VAL A 69 10.81 4.93 -4.55
C VAL A 69 9.37 5.11 -5.04
N LEU A 70 8.66 6.14 -4.56
CA LEU A 70 7.31 6.44 -5.02
C LEU A 70 7.29 6.76 -6.53
N GLN A 71 8.28 7.50 -7.03
CA GLN A 71 8.41 7.80 -8.46
C GLN A 71 8.63 6.52 -9.30
N GLU A 72 9.42 5.57 -8.82
CA GLU A 72 9.62 4.28 -9.50
C GLU A 72 8.33 3.46 -9.57
N VAL A 73 7.60 3.35 -8.46
CA VAL A 73 6.31 2.63 -8.40
C VAL A 73 5.25 3.27 -9.31
N LEU A 74 5.23 4.61 -9.40
CA LEU A 74 4.33 5.34 -10.30
C LEU A 74 4.74 5.18 -11.78
N MET A 75 6.04 5.16 -12.08
CA MET A 75 6.53 4.91 -13.43
C MET A 75 6.24 3.48 -13.90
N GLU A 76 6.29 2.48 -13.02
CA GLU A 76 5.95 1.09 -13.36
C GLU A 76 4.49 0.95 -13.82
N LYS A 77 3.54 1.65 -13.18
CA LYS A 77 2.13 1.72 -13.61
C LYS A 77 1.95 2.39 -14.98
N THR A 78 2.95 3.12 -15.46
CA THR A 78 2.95 3.78 -16.78
C THR A 78 3.50 2.87 -17.89
N HIS A 79 4.06 1.70 -17.55
CA HIS A 79 4.44 0.66 -18.50
C HIS A 79 3.27 -0.29 -18.87
N LEU A 80 2.03 0.21 -18.92
CA LEU A 80 1.05 -0.38 -19.82
C LEU A 80 1.57 -0.16 -21.24
N PRO A 81 1.71 -1.21 -22.08
CA PRO A 81 2.17 -1.04 -23.44
C PRO A 81 1.19 -0.14 -24.19
N CYS A 82 1.60 1.11 -24.42
CA CYS A 82 1.08 1.89 -25.53
C CYS A 82 1.15 0.99 -26.77
N GLY A 83 0.00 0.81 -27.41
CA GLY A 83 -0.26 -0.27 -28.34
C GLY A 83 0.83 -0.48 -29.39
N LYS A 84 0.99 -1.75 -29.76
CA LYS A 84 1.36 -2.09 -31.14
C LYS A 84 0.13 -2.71 -31.76
N GLY A 85 -0.35 -2.06 -32.82
CA GLY A 85 -1.40 -2.58 -33.68
C GLY A 85 -0.92 -3.70 -34.58
#